data_AF-A0A9X1MRT6-F1
#
_entry.id   AF-A0A9X1MRT6-F1
#
_cell.length_a   1.000
_cell.length_b   1.000
_cell.length_c   1.000
_cell.angle_alpha   90.00
_cell.angle_beta   90.00
_cell.angle_gamma   90.00
#
_symmetry.space_group_name_H-M   'P 1'
#
loop_
_entity.id
_entity.type
_entity.pdbx_description
1 polymer ?
#
loop_
_entity_poly.entity_id
_entity_poly.type
_entity_poly.pdbx_seq_one_letter_code
_entity_poly.pdbx_strand_id
1 'polypeptide(L)'
;MSDAEEELVVAEMAPAASRKPSLLTALSIGGILIALMKLSSLAASLPWLFKSAPASGAAGPGVPEQMVEYQRLIAEMQAQYAPYQMVIVPISLIASGFLFWASLKALKLAPRGDVWIRRSVLTAAATDVLGTVMAVLIQIGTYHVLQTVMEGFDGDPENVTATYLRIAMQVGFYIGVGAGIGFVVLQFGYYYFAFRYFSKPETRALYETNVKSPL
;
A
#
# COMPACT_ATOMS: atom_id res chain seq x y z
N MET A 1 -6.39 44.37 -23.49
CA MET A 1 -5.60 43.55 -22.56
C MET A 1 -6.60 42.72 -21.79
N SER A 2 -6.54 41.39 -21.89
CA SER A 2 -7.50 40.52 -21.21
C SER A 2 -7.00 40.23 -19.80
N ASP A 3 -7.94 40.10 -18.86
CA ASP A 3 -7.69 39.85 -17.43
C ASP A 3 -6.74 38.66 -17.16
N ALA A 4 -6.59 37.75 -18.13
CA ALA A 4 -5.68 36.61 -18.06
C ALA A 4 -4.18 37.00 -18.08
N GLU A 5 -3.82 38.11 -18.74
CA GLU A 5 -2.43 38.59 -18.78
C GLU A 5 -2.04 39.31 -17.49
N GLU A 6 -2.98 40.02 -16.84
CA GLU A 6 -2.75 40.63 -15.52
C GLU A 6 -2.63 39.57 -14.41
N GLU A 7 -3.42 38.49 -14.48
CA GLU A 7 -3.34 37.40 -13.49
C GLU A 7 -2.01 36.63 -13.56
N LEU A 8 -1.44 36.48 -14.76
CA LEU A 8 -0.11 35.88 -14.98
C LEU A 8 1.02 36.75 -14.43
N VAL A 9 0.93 38.08 -14.56
CA VAL A 9 1.94 39.02 -14.04
C VAL A 9 1.90 39.09 -12.51
N VAL A 10 0.71 39.00 -11.90
CA VAL A 10 0.55 38.96 -10.44
C VAL A 10 1.09 37.65 -9.83
N ALA A 11 0.97 36.52 -10.54
CA ALA A 11 1.55 35.25 -10.10
C ALA A 11 3.09 35.22 -10.15
N GLU A 12 3.70 36.11 -10.95
CA GLU A 12 5.14 36.28 -11.06
C GLU A 12 5.71 37.29 -10.04
N MET A 13 4.87 38.21 -9.55
CA MET A 13 5.22 39.20 -8.51
C MET A 13 4.92 38.75 -7.06
N ALA A 14 4.37 37.56 -6.84
CA ALA A 14 4.20 37.03 -5.49
C ALA A 14 5.57 36.87 -4.81
N PRO A 15 5.78 37.42 -3.59
CA PRO A 15 7.06 37.35 -2.91
C PRO A 15 7.48 35.89 -2.77
N ALA A 16 8.76 35.59 -3.01
CA ALA A 16 9.35 34.24 -2.95
C ALA A 16 9.12 33.50 -1.61
N ALA A 17 8.59 34.21 -0.60
CA ALA A 17 8.13 33.68 0.69
C ALA A 17 6.78 32.91 0.64
N SER A 18 5.97 33.01 -0.43
CA SER A 18 4.66 32.35 -0.51
C SER A 18 4.65 31.04 -1.32
N ARG A 19 5.70 30.75 -2.10
CA ARG A 19 5.78 29.49 -2.85
C ARG A 19 6.14 28.36 -1.91
N LYS A 20 5.16 27.50 -1.60
CA LYS A 20 5.41 26.21 -0.95
C LYS A 20 6.54 25.51 -1.71
N PRO A 21 7.58 25.00 -1.02
CA PRO A 21 8.66 24.30 -1.70
C PRO A 21 8.09 23.16 -2.54
N SER A 22 8.48 23.08 -3.82
CA SER A 22 7.97 22.04 -4.75
C SER A 22 8.16 20.63 -4.18
N LEU A 23 9.28 20.38 -3.51
CA LEU A 23 9.58 19.11 -2.85
C LEU A 23 8.66 18.80 -1.65
N LEU A 24 8.25 19.81 -0.87
CA LEU A 24 7.29 19.64 0.23
C LEU A 24 5.93 19.20 -0.32
N THR A 25 5.47 19.87 -1.37
CA THR A 25 4.22 19.55 -2.06
C THR A 25 4.28 18.14 -2.63
N ALA A 26 5.36 17.78 -3.34
CA ALA A 26 5.56 16.45 -3.91
C ALA A 26 5.56 15.35 -2.84
N LEU A 27 6.30 15.53 -1.75
CA LEU A 27 6.34 14.55 -0.65
C LEU A 27 5.00 14.43 0.10
N SER A 28 4.26 15.54 0.23
CA SER A 28 2.94 15.51 0.86
C SER A 28 1.92 14.80 -0.02
N ILE A 29 1.93 15.07 -1.34
CA ILE A 29 1.09 14.36 -2.32
C ILE A 29 1.46 12.87 -2.36
N GLY A 30 2.76 12.55 -2.36
CA GLY A 30 3.23 11.16 -2.30
C GLY A 30 2.70 10.42 -1.06
N GLY A 31 2.69 11.08 0.10
CA GLY A 31 2.13 10.51 1.33
C GLY A 31 0.63 10.27 1.26
N ILE A 32 -0.11 11.19 0.65
CA ILE A 32 -1.54 11.04 0.38
C ILE A 32 -1.80 9.86 -0.55
N LEU A 33 -1.08 9.77 -1.67
CA LEU A 33 -1.23 8.69 -2.65
C LEU A 33 -0.92 7.33 -2.04
N ILE A 34 0.19 7.20 -1.30
CA ILE A 34 0.55 5.97 -0.60
C ILE A 34 -0.53 5.59 0.41
N ALA A 35 -1.01 6.56 1.21
CA ALA A 35 -2.06 6.28 2.17
C ALA A 35 -3.37 5.83 1.51
N LEU A 36 -3.78 6.46 0.41
CA LEU A 36 -4.96 6.06 -0.36
C LEU A 36 -4.81 4.66 -0.95
N MET A 37 -3.67 4.36 -1.59
CA MET A 37 -3.39 3.03 -2.13
C MET A 37 -3.47 1.95 -1.04
N LYS A 38 -2.91 2.23 0.14
CA LYS A 38 -2.98 1.31 1.29
C LYS A 38 -4.41 1.13 1.79
N LEU A 39 -5.17 2.21 1.95
CA LEU A 39 -6.56 2.15 2.38
C LEU A 39 -7.44 1.40 1.37
N SER A 40 -7.23 1.61 0.07
CA SER A 40 -7.92 0.87 -1.00
C SER A 40 -7.56 -0.61 -0.98
N SER A 41 -6.27 -0.95 -0.81
CA SER A 41 -5.83 -2.35 -0.68
C SER A 41 -6.42 -3.03 0.55
N LEU A 42 -6.47 -2.33 1.69
CA LEU A 42 -7.09 -2.84 2.91
C LEU A 42 -8.59 -3.06 2.68
N ALA A 43 -9.29 -2.09 2.10
CA ALA A 43 -10.71 -2.21 1.78
C ALA A 43 -11.01 -3.41 0.84
N ALA A 44 -10.16 -3.65 -0.16
CA ALA A 44 -10.27 -4.81 -1.04
C ALA A 44 -10.04 -6.16 -0.32
N SER A 45 -9.24 -6.15 0.76
CA SER A 45 -8.95 -7.34 1.57
C SER A 45 -10.01 -7.63 2.66
N LEU A 46 -10.82 -6.64 3.06
CA LEU A 46 -11.82 -6.80 4.13
C LEU A 46 -12.86 -7.90 3.85
N PRO A 47 -13.41 -8.08 2.63
CA PRO A 47 -14.34 -9.17 2.36
C PRO A 47 -13.77 -10.55 2.66
N TRP A 48 -12.46 -10.74 2.43
CA TRP A 48 -11.77 -12.00 2.69
C TRP A 48 -11.58 -12.27 4.19
N LEU A 49 -11.41 -11.21 4.99
CA LEU A 49 -11.32 -11.29 6.45
C LEU A 49 -12.63 -11.66 7.13
N PHE A 50 -13.76 -11.20 6.58
CA PHE A 50 -15.09 -11.46 7.16
C PHE A 50 -15.82 -12.65 6.52
N LYS A 51 -15.38 -13.12 5.35
CA LYS A 51 -15.90 -14.31 4.67
C LYS A 51 -14.87 -15.44 4.63
N SER A 52 -14.19 -15.68 5.75
CA SER A 52 -13.16 -16.74 5.87
C SER A 52 -13.71 -18.17 5.79
N ALA A 53 -15.01 -18.35 5.58
CA ALA A 53 -15.58 -19.64 5.24
C ALA A 53 -15.60 -19.76 3.72
N PRO A 54 -14.88 -20.72 3.10
CA PRO A 54 -15.27 -21.15 1.77
C PRO A 54 -16.74 -21.57 1.88
N ALA A 55 -17.58 -21.09 0.96
CA ALA A 55 -18.84 -21.75 0.75
C ALA A 55 -18.48 -23.20 0.41
N SER A 56 -18.65 -24.10 1.39
CA SER A 56 -18.36 -25.53 1.28
C SER A 56 -19.40 -26.24 0.41
N GLY A 57 -19.87 -25.58 -0.65
CA GLY A 57 -20.96 -26.07 -1.47
C GLY A 57 -21.01 -25.31 -2.79
N ALA A 58 -20.94 -26.08 -3.87
CA ALA A 58 -21.07 -25.67 -5.27
C ALA A 58 -19.86 -24.95 -5.87
N ALA A 59 -18.73 -25.68 -5.97
CA ALA A 59 -17.99 -25.59 -7.23
C ALA A 59 -19.01 -25.95 -8.33
N GLY A 60 -19.35 -25.00 -9.21
CA GLY A 60 -20.33 -25.24 -10.27
C GLY A 60 -19.93 -26.45 -11.12
N PRO A 61 -20.88 -27.12 -11.78
CA PRO A 61 -20.56 -28.23 -12.67
C PRO A 61 -19.51 -27.78 -13.71
N GLY A 62 -18.35 -28.43 -13.75
CA GLY A 62 -17.23 -28.11 -14.65
C GLY A 62 -15.98 -27.49 -14.02
N VAL A 63 -15.92 -27.29 -12.70
CA VAL A 63 -14.69 -26.87 -12.02
C VAL A 63 -13.75 -28.07 -11.84
N PRO A 64 -12.48 -28.01 -12.29
CA PRO A 64 -11.50 -29.09 -12.10
C PRO A 64 -11.29 -29.42 -10.61
N GLU A 65 -11.17 -30.71 -10.26
CA GLU A 65 -10.94 -31.16 -8.87
C GLU A 65 -9.72 -30.48 -8.24
N GLN A 66 -8.66 -30.25 -9.03
CA GLN A 66 -7.45 -29.56 -8.59
C GLN A 66 -7.71 -28.10 -8.18
N MET A 67 -8.69 -27.45 -8.81
CA MET A 67 -9.10 -26.09 -8.43
C MET A 67 -9.85 -26.09 -7.10
N VAL A 68 -10.63 -27.15 -6.82
CA VAL A 68 -11.32 -27.35 -5.54
C VAL A 68 -10.31 -27.64 -4.42
N GLU A 69 -9.33 -28.51 -4.68
CA GLU A 69 -8.20 -28.79 -3.79
C GLU A 69 -7.40 -27.52 -3.48
N TYR A 70 -7.05 -26.74 -4.51
CA TYR A 70 -6.36 -25.46 -4.36
C TYR A 70 -7.16 -24.48 -3.48
N GLN A 71 -8.47 -24.33 -3.72
CA GLN A 71 -9.31 -23.46 -2.90
C GLN A 71 -9.37 -23.90 -1.44
N ARG A 72 -9.46 -25.21 -1.19
CA ARG A 72 -9.44 -25.77 0.17
C ARG A 72 -8.13 -25.47 0.89
N LEU A 73 -6.99 -25.77 0.26
CA LEU A 73 -5.67 -25.56 0.86
C LEU A 73 -5.37 -24.06 1.09
N ILE A 74 -5.77 -23.18 0.17
CA ILE A 74 -5.67 -21.74 0.37
C ILE A 74 -6.57 -21.28 1.53
N ALA A 75 -7.78 -21.83 1.67
CA ALA A 75 -8.66 -21.48 2.78
C ALA A 75 -8.09 -21.92 4.15
N GLU A 76 -7.53 -23.12 4.24
CA GLU A 76 -6.85 -23.62 5.45
C GLU A 76 -5.65 -22.73 5.83
N MET A 77 -4.82 -22.38 4.84
CA MET A 77 -3.73 -21.44 5.03
C MET A 77 -4.24 -20.05 5.48
N GLN A 78 -5.28 -19.51 4.85
CA GLN A 78 -5.87 -18.23 5.24
C GLN A 78 -6.40 -18.27 6.68
N ALA A 79 -7.04 -19.36 7.09
CA ALA A 79 -7.51 -19.55 8.46
C ALA A 79 -6.35 -19.53 9.48
N GLN A 80 -5.20 -20.12 9.14
CA GLN A 80 -4.00 -20.09 9.97
C GLN A 80 -3.47 -18.66 10.19
N TYR A 81 -3.56 -17.81 9.17
CA TYR A 81 -3.08 -16.43 9.24
C TYR A 81 -4.13 -15.41 9.68
N ALA A 82 -5.40 -15.81 9.78
CA ALA A 82 -6.51 -14.92 10.14
C ALA A 82 -6.30 -14.16 11.45
N PRO A 83 -5.82 -14.76 12.57
CA PRO A 83 -5.59 -14.02 13.82
C PRO A 83 -4.57 -12.88 13.66
N TYR A 84 -3.52 -13.11 12.87
CA TYR A 84 -2.50 -12.10 12.61
C TYR A 84 -3.06 -10.96 11.74
N GLN A 85 -3.86 -11.30 10.73
CA GLN A 85 -4.51 -10.29 9.90
C GLN A 85 -5.53 -9.46 10.70
N MET A 86 -6.26 -10.06 11.65
CA MET A 86 -7.19 -9.34 12.55
C MET A 86 -6.49 -8.30 13.43
N VAL A 87 -5.19 -8.46 13.70
CA VAL A 87 -4.38 -7.47 14.44
C VAL A 87 -3.74 -6.45 13.49
N ILE A 88 -3.12 -6.92 12.41
CA ILE A 88 -2.35 -6.06 11.51
C ILE A 88 -3.22 -5.14 10.67
N VAL A 89 -4.41 -5.58 10.27
CA VAL A 89 -5.30 -4.79 9.40
C VAL A 89 -5.80 -3.53 10.09
N PRO A 90 -6.34 -3.57 11.34
CA PRO A 90 -6.68 -2.35 12.08
C PRO A 90 -5.48 -1.43 12.31
N ILE A 91 -4.32 -1.98 12.67
CA ILE A 91 -3.09 -1.18 12.87
C ILE A 91 -2.67 -0.50 11.58
N SER A 92 -2.73 -1.20 10.44
CA SER A 92 -2.42 -0.68 9.11
C SER A 92 -3.41 0.39 8.67
N LEU A 93 -4.69 0.25 9.03
CA LEU A 93 -5.72 1.24 8.75
C LEU A 93 -5.48 2.52 9.55
N ILE A 94 -5.17 2.41 10.84
CA ILE A 94 -4.82 3.55 11.70
C ILE A 94 -3.55 4.24 11.19
N ALA A 95 -2.49 3.48 10.89
CA ALA A 95 -1.23 4.02 10.40
C ALA A 95 -1.41 4.74 9.04
N SER A 96 -2.19 4.17 8.14
CA SER A 96 -2.49 4.78 6.83
C SER A 96 -3.34 6.04 6.98
N GLY A 97 -4.37 6.01 7.84
CA GLY A 97 -5.17 7.20 8.16
C GLY A 97 -4.33 8.32 8.80
N PHE A 98 -3.41 7.95 9.69
CA PHE A 98 -2.49 8.90 10.31
C PHE A 98 -1.51 9.50 9.30
N LEU A 99 -0.99 8.70 8.36
CA LEU A 99 -0.17 9.18 7.24
C LEU A 99 -0.93 10.15 6.34
N PHE A 100 -2.17 9.82 5.97
CA PHE A 100 -3.03 10.69 5.17
C PHE A 100 -3.26 12.04 5.86
N TRP A 101 -3.69 12.01 7.13
CA TRP A 101 -3.95 13.21 7.92
C TRP A 101 -2.69 14.07 8.11
N ALA A 102 -1.55 13.44 8.43
CA ALA A 102 -0.29 14.15 8.61
C ALA A 102 0.21 14.77 7.30
N SER A 103 0.01 14.08 6.17
CA SER A 103 0.34 14.60 4.84
C SER A 103 -0.51 15.82 4.46
N LEU A 104 -1.81 15.80 4.81
CA LEU A 104 -2.67 16.99 4.65
C LEU A 104 -2.22 18.15 5.52
N LYS A 105 -1.84 17.90 6.79
CA LYS A 105 -1.27 18.93 7.66
C LYS A 105 0.03 19.50 7.12
N ALA A 106 0.92 18.65 6.64
CA ALA A 106 2.17 19.06 6.03
C ALA A 106 1.93 19.93 4.78
N LEU A 107 1.00 19.52 3.91
CA LEU A 107 0.61 20.25 2.71
C LEU A 107 -0.02 21.61 3.02
N LYS A 108 -0.83 21.70 4.08
CA LYS A 108 -1.47 22.94 4.54
C LYS A 108 -0.54 23.85 5.34
N LEU A 109 0.73 23.47 5.54
CA LEU A 109 1.66 24.18 6.43
C LEU A 109 1.09 24.39 7.84
N ALA A 110 0.27 23.45 8.32
CA ALA A 110 -0.38 23.55 9.62
C ALA A 110 0.65 23.48 10.76
N PRO A 111 0.38 24.06 11.94
CA PRO A 111 1.32 24.09 13.05
C PRO A 111 1.87 22.70 13.39
N ARG A 112 3.20 22.59 13.46
CA ARG A 112 3.95 21.34 13.69
C ARG A 112 3.70 20.23 12.65
N GLY A 113 3.30 20.59 11.43
CA GLY A 113 3.07 19.64 10.34
C GLY A 113 4.29 18.75 10.04
N ASP A 114 5.50 19.30 10.14
CA ASP A 114 6.78 18.58 10.05
C ASP A 114 6.92 17.46 11.11
N VAL A 115 6.47 17.69 12.33
CA VAL A 115 6.55 16.70 13.42
C VAL A 115 5.56 15.58 13.17
N TRP A 116 4.33 15.93 12.76
CA TRP A 116 3.27 14.96 12.51
C TRP A 116 3.62 14.04 11.34
N ILE A 117 4.14 14.57 10.24
CA ILE A 117 4.52 13.75 9.08
C ILE A 117 5.73 12.85 9.37
N ARG A 118 6.71 13.30 10.15
CA ARG A 118 7.83 12.43 10.58
C ARG A 118 7.33 11.26 11.42
N ARG A 119 6.45 11.53 12.38
CA ARG A 119 5.86 10.49 13.24
C ARG A 119 5.02 9.53 12.42
N SER A 120 4.19 10.03 11.51
CA SER A 120 3.34 9.16 10.69
C SER A 120 4.14 8.30 9.74
N VAL A 121 5.22 8.82 9.16
CA VAL A 121 6.14 8.06 8.32
C VAL A 121 6.85 6.95 9.11
N LEU A 122 7.33 7.25 10.33
CA LEU A 122 7.92 6.22 11.20
C LEU A 122 6.92 5.13 11.59
N THR A 123 5.70 5.53 11.99
CA THR A 123 4.64 4.59 12.33
C THR A 123 4.23 3.74 11.13
N ALA A 124 4.07 4.36 9.95
CA ALA A 124 3.75 3.64 8.72
C ALA A 124 4.85 2.66 8.33
N ALA A 125 6.13 3.08 8.40
CA ALA A 125 7.27 2.21 8.13
C ALA A 125 7.31 1.01 9.09
N ALA A 126 7.11 1.23 10.39
CA ALA A 126 7.08 0.15 11.38
C ALA A 126 5.96 -0.85 11.11
N THR A 127 4.76 -0.35 10.82
CA THR A 127 3.61 -1.20 10.46
C THR A 127 3.86 -1.96 9.16
N ASP A 128 4.51 -1.34 8.17
CA ASP A 128 4.79 -1.98 6.88
C ASP A 128 5.90 -3.01 6.96
N VAL A 129 6.89 -2.85 7.86
CA VAL A 129 7.84 -3.93 8.16
C VAL A 129 7.11 -5.16 8.68
N LEU A 130 6.22 -4.99 9.67
CA LEU A 130 5.42 -6.10 10.22
C LEU A 130 4.50 -6.71 9.16
N GLY A 131 3.82 -5.87 8.37
CA GLY A 131 2.97 -6.31 7.26
C GLY A 131 3.76 -7.07 6.18
N THR A 132 4.97 -6.63 5.86
CA THR A 132 5.85 -7.28 4.87
C THR A 132 6.28 -8.66 5.36
N VAL A 133 6.67 -8.80 6.64
CA VAL A 133 7.02 -10.11 7.21
C VAL A 133 5.84 -11.08 7.08
N MET A 134 4.63 -10.64 7.45
CA MET A 134 3.44 -11.47 7.29
C MET A 134 3.11 -11.79 5.83
N ALA A 135 3.25 -10.82 4.93
CA ALA A 135 3.05 -11.04 3.51
C ALA A 135 4.04 -12.08 2.96
N VAL A 136 5.30 -12.04 3.37
CA VAL A 136 6.31 -13.05 2.99
C VAL A 136 5.90 -14.44 3.49
N LEU A 137 5.47 -14.57 4.75
CA LEU A 137 5.01 -15.86 5.30
C LEU A 137 3.79 -16.41 4.54
N ILE A 138 2.81 -15.56 4.23
CA ILE A 138 1.63 -15.94 3.43
C ILE A 138 2.03 -16.33 2.01
N GLN A 139 2.98 -15.62 1.39
CA GLN A 139 3.46 -15.94 0.05
C GLN A 139 4.25 -17.25 0.00
N ILE A 140 5.04 -17.55 1.04
CA ILE A 140 5.70 -18.86 1.17
C ILE A 140 4.66 -19.98 1.30
N GLY A 141 3.63 -19.80 2.14
CA GLY A 141 2.52 -20.76 2.25
C GLY A 141 1.78 -20.95 0.93
N THR A 142 1.49 -19.85 0.23
CA THR A 142 0.80 -19.86 -1.07
C THR A 142 1.63 -20.59 -2.11
N TYR A 143 2.94 -20.39 -2.11
CA TYR A 143 3.87 -21.09 -2.98
C TYR A 143 3.88 -22.60 -2.72
N HIS A 144 3.90 -23.02 -1.44
CA HIS A 144 3.81 -24.45 -1.10
C HIS A 144 2.49 -25.06 -1.54
N VAL A 145 1.36 -24.39 -1.31
CA VAL A 145 0.05 -24.85 -1.80
C VAL A 145 0.05 -24.97 -3.32
N LEU A 146 0.61 -23.98 -4.01
CA LEU A 146 0.76 -24.00 -5.47
C LEU A 146 1.59 -25.20 -5.91
N GLN A 147 2.72 -25.49 -5.27
CA GLN A 147 3.55 -26.66 -5.60
C GLN A 147 2.81 -27.97 -5.38
N THR A 148 2.15 -28.16 -4.22
CA THR A 148 1.40 -29.39 -3.91
C THR A 148 0.30 -29.67 -4.93
N VAL A 149 -0.43 -28.65 -5.36
CA VAL A 149 -1.48 -28.82 -6.39
C VAL A 149 -0.86 -29.08 -7.77
N MET A 150 0.27 -28.42 -8.09
CA MET A 150 0.95 -28.55 -9.38
C MET A 150 1.68 -29.87 -9.57
N GLU A 151 2.16 -30.51 -8.50
CA GLU A 151 2.68 -31.88 -8.55
C GLU A 151 1.57 -32.89 -8.90
N GLY A 152 0.32 -32.61 -8.50
CA GLY A 152 -0.86 -33.40 -8.90
C GLY A 152 -1.27 -33.24 -10.37
N PHE A 153 -0.70 -32.28 -11.12
CA PHE A 153 -0.96 -32.06 -12.54
C PHE A 153 -0.02 -32.84 -13.48
N ASP A 154 1.05 -33.46 -12.97
CA ASP A 154 2.06 -34.16 -13.79
C ASP A 154 1.59 -35.53 -14.34
N GLY A 155 0.32 -35.90 -14.12
CA GLY A 155 -0.23 -37.22 -14.47
C GLY A 155 -0.65 -37.43 -15.93
N ASP A 156 -0.89 -36.37 -16.73
CA ASP A 156 -1.47 -36.53 -18.06
C ASP A 156 -0.90 -35.55 -19.12
N PRO A 157 0.08 -36.00 -19.95
CA PRO A 157 0.75 -35.19 -20.97
C PRO A 157 -0.17 -34.64 -22.07
N GLU A 158 -1.38 -35.18 -22.24
CA GLU A 158 -2.31 -34.79 -23.30
C GLU A 158 -3.23 -33.62 -22.90
N ASN A 159 -3.25 -33.23 -21.61
CA ASN A 159 -4.12 -32.17 -21.14
C ASN A 159 -3.45 -30.78 -21.25
N VAL A 160 -3.48 -30.24 -22.47
CA VAL A 160 -2.95 -28.91 -22.82
C VAL A 160 -3.52 -27.80 -21.92
N THR A 161 -4.78 -27.92 -21.51
CA THR A 161 -5.47 -26.96 -20.62
C THR A 161 -4.84 -26.91 -19.22
N ALA A 162 -4.47 -28.07 -18.66
CA ALA A 162 -3.78 -28.16 -17.38
C ALA A 162 -2.39 -27.50 -17.42
N THR A 163 -1.66 -27.69 -18.52
CA THR A 163 -0.34 -27.08 -18.72
C THR A 163 -0.43 -25.55 -18.81
N TYR A 164 -1.41 -25.02 -19.55
CA TYR A 164 -1.62 -23.56 -19.63
C TYR A 164 -2.05 -22.95 -18.29
N LEU A 165 -2.90 -23.64 -17.53
CA LEU A 165 -3.32 -23.19 -16.20
C LEU A 165 -2.13 -23.13 -15.23
N ARG A 166 -1.25 -24.12 -15.25
CA ARG A 166 0.01 -24.14 -14.47
C ARG A 166 0.90 -22.94 -14.78
N ILE A 167 1.14 -22.69 -16.06
CA ILE A 167 1.97 -21.56 -16.51
C ILE A 167 1.33 -20.23 -16.08
N ALA A 168 0.02 -20.07 -16.30
CA ALA A 168 -0.68 -18.84 -15.93
C ALA A 168 -0.62 -18.57 -14.41
N MET A 169 -0.79 -19.60 -13.58
CA MET A 169 -0.71 -19.46 -12.12
C MET A 169 0.71 -19.13 -11.66
N GLN A 170 1.74 -19.77 -12.22
CA GLN A 170 3.14 -19.46 -11.89
C GLN A 170 3.55 -18.05 -12.32
N VAL A 171 3.23 -17.66 -13.57
CA VAL A 171 3.54 -16.31 -14.08
C VAL A 171 2.79 -15.25 -13.26
N GLY A 172 1.51 -15.48 -12.96
CA GLY A 172 0.71 -14.59 -12.11
C GLY A 172 1.31 -14.43 -10.71
N PHE A 173 1.77 -15.53 -10.10
CA PHE A 173 2.46 -15.50 -8.82
C PHE A 173 3.74 -14.65 -8.87
N TYR A 174 4.64 -14.89 -9.84
CA TYR A 174 5.90 -14.15 -9.93
C TYR A 174 5.71 -12.66 -10.24
N ILE A 175 4.78 -12.32 -11.14
CA ILE A 175 4.44 -10.91 -11.42
C ILE A 175 3.87 -10.26 -10.17
N GLY A 176 2.96 -10.94 -9.46
CA GLY A 176 2.37 -10.44 -8.22
C GLY A 176 3.41 -10.19 -7.12
N VAL A 177 4.30 -11.16 -6.88
CA VAL A 177 5.40 -11.03 -5.90
C VAL A 177 6.37 -9.92 -6.32
N GLY A 178 6.79 -9.88 -7.58
CA GLY A 178 7.70 -8.86 -8.10
C GLY A 178 7.13 -7.45 -7.99
N ALA A 179 5.87 -7.25 -8.37
CA ALA A 179 5.17 -5.98 -8.19
C ALA A 179 5.05 -5.60 -6.71
N GLY A 180 4.75 -6.58 -5.83
CA GLY A 180 4.71 -6.38 -4.38
C GLY A 180 6.04 -5.90 -3.81
N ILE A 181 7.15 -6.56 -4.16
CA ILE A 181 8.49 -6.16 -3.73
C ILE A 181 8.83 -4.76 -4.24
N GLY A 182 8.59 -4.48 -5.53
CA GLY A 182 8.84 -3.17 -6.11
C GLY A 182 8.07 -2.06 -5.40
N PHE A 183 6.81 -2.31 -5.06
CA PHE A 183 5.98 -1.36 -4.33
C PHE A 183 6.47 -1.13 -2.89
N VAL A 184 6.87 -2.18 -2.17
CA VAL A 184 7.45 -2.08 -0.83
C VAL A 184 8.75 -1.25 -0.86
N VAL A 185 9.63 -1.49 -1.83
CA VAL A 185 10.86 -0.70 -2.02
C VAL A 185 10.55 0.78 -2.26
N LEU A 186 9.57 1.09 -3.12
CA LEU A 186 9.12 2.46 -3.37
C LEU A 186 8.57 3.13 -2.12
N GLN A 187 7.78 2.41 -1.31
CA GLN A 187 7.25 2.92 -0.04
C GLN A 187 8.37 3.25 0.95
N PHE A 188 9.32 2.33 1.16
CA PHE A 188 10.47 2.59 2.05
C PHE A 188 11.35 3.72 1.53
N GLY A 189 11.55 3.82 0.22
CA GLY A 189 12.21 4.96 -0.41
C GLY A 189 11.50 6.28 -0.06
N TYR A 190 10.18 6.33 -0.25
CA TYR A 190 9.39 7.49 0.14
C TYR A 190 9.53 7.81 1.65
N TYR A 191 9.40 6.82 2.53
CA TYR A 191 9.52 7.01 3.98
C TYR A 191 10.88 7.60 4.36
N TYR A 192 11.96 7.07 3.77
CA TYR A 192 13.30 7.58 3.99
C TYR A 192 13.43 9.06 3.56
N PHE A 193 13.03 9.39 2.33
CA PHE A 193 13.14 10.76 1.82
C PHE A 193 12.22 11.74 2.55
N ALA A 194 10.98 11.36 2.85
CA ALA A 194 10.05 12.18 3.60
C ALA A 194 10.58 12.46 5.02
N PHE A 195 11.02 11.42 5.74
CA PHE A 195 11.59 11.59 7.08
C PHE A 195 12.82 12.50 7.05
N ARG A 196 13.74 12.29 6.10
CA ARG A 196 14.97 13.07 5.98
C ARG A 196 14.70 14.53 5.63
N TYR A 197 13.72 14.79 4.76
CA TYR A 197 13.32 16.14 4.36
C TYR A 197 12.67 16.90 5.51
N PHE A 198 11.62 16.33 6.13
CA PHE A 198 10.89 16.99 7.23
C PHE A 198 11.67 17.08 8.54
N SER A 199 12.84 16.44 8.63
CA SER A 199 13.76 16.59 9.77
C SER A 199 14.72 17.78 9.62
N LYS A 200 14.76 18.45 8.46
CA LYS A 200 15.64 19.59 8.24
C LYS A 200 15.16 20.83 9.02
N PRO A 201 16.07 21.62 9.63
CA PRO A 201 15.71 22.87 10.31
C PRO A 201 15.00 23.87 9.39
N GLU A 202 15.42 23.93 8.11
CA GLU A 202 14.82 24.78 7.08
C GLU A 202 13.34 24.45 6.85
N THR A 203 13.00 23.16 6.79
CA THR A 203 11.62 22.70 6.63
C THR A 203 10.79 23.05 7.86
N ARG A 204 11.36 22.90 9.06
CA ARG A 204 10.70 23.28 10.32
C ARG A 204 10.39 24.77 10.39
N ALA A 205 11.29 25.63 9.90
CA ALA A 205 11.07 27.08 9.89
C ALA A 205 9.80 27.49 9.13
N LEU A 206 9.43 26.77 8.06
CA LEU A 206 8.20 27.00 7.28
C LEU A 206 6.92 26.80 8.08
N TYR A 207 6.96 25.92 9.09
CA TYR A 207 5.82 25.64 9.97
C TYR A 207 5.78 26.57 11.19
N GLU A 208 6.88 27.24 11.53
CA GLU A 208 6.96 28.20 12.63
C GLU A 208 6.63 29.62 12.18
N THR A 209 6.93 30.00 10.94
CA THR A 209 6.58 31.31 10.36
C THR A 209 5.07 31.48 10.16
N ASN A 210 4.36 30.44 9.72
CA ASN A 210 2.90 30.47 9.57
C ASN A 210 2.13 30.56 10.90
N VAL A 211 2.75 30.20 12.02
CA VAL A 211 2.15 30.39 13.36
C VAL A 211 2.22 31.86 13.81
N LYS A 212 3.13 32.65 13.24
CA LYS A 212 3.37 34.05 13.62
C LYS A 212 2.66 35.06 12.72
N SER A 213 1.88 34.62 11.75
CA SER A 213 1.02 35.50 10.94
C SER A 213 -0.40 35.44 11.49
N PRO A 214 -0.76 36.27 12.49
CA PRO A 214 -2.17 36.47 12.82
C PRO A 214 -2.81 37.17 11.62
N LEU A 215 -3.84 36.53 11.06
CA LEU A 215 -4.92 37.29 10.43
C LEU A 215 -5.69 38.04 11.52
#